data_AF-A0A318IKX9-F1
#
_entry.id   AF-A0A318IKX9-F1
#
_cell.length_a   1.000
_cell.length_b   1.000
_cell.length_c   1.000
_cell.angle_alpha   90.00
_cell.angle_beta   90.00
_cell.angle_gamma   90.00
#
_symmetry.space_group_name_H-M   'P 1'
#
loop_
_entity.id
_entity.type
_entity.pdbx_description
1 polymer ?
#
loop_
_entity_poly.entity_id
_entity_poly.type
_entity_poly.pdbx_seq_one_letter_code
_entity_poly.pdbx_strand_id
1 'polypeptide(L)' 'MKTLLLVKEIYSEGFRNIGNIIVRNYFKAFMWFSVAMFTVVLYAFIFRLATGFVWD' A
#
# COMPACT_ATOMS: atom_id res chain seq x y z
N MET A 1 9.34 -39.70 2.79
CA MET A 1 10.11 -38.90 1.80
C MET A 1 9.22 -38.25 0.75
N LYS A 2 8.26 -38.97 0.14
CA LYS A 2 7.35 -38.38 -0.86
C LYS A 2 6.45 -37.26 -0.32
N THR A 3 5.94 -37.40 0.90
CA THR A 3 5.09 -36.40 1.57
C THR A 3 5.85 -35.13 1.97
N LEU A 4 7.08 -35.26 2.48
CA LEU A 4 7.93 -34.11 2.82
C LEU A 4 8.34 -33.30 1.59
N LEU A 5 8.61 -33.97 0.46
CA LEU A 5 8.89 -33.30 -0.81
C LEU A 5 7.67 -32.52 -1.31
N LEU A 6 6.49 -33.14 -1.30
CA LEU A 6 5.23 -32.49 -1.67
C LEU A 6 4.91 -31.26 -0.82
N VAL A 7 5.06 -31.35 0.50
CA VAL A 7 4.81 -30.21 1.40
C VAL A 7 5.79 -29.07 1.12
N LYS A 8 7.07 -29.38 0.89
CA LYS A 8 8.08 -28.37 0.54
C LYS A 8 7.79 -27.68 -0.80
N GLU A 9 7.29 -28.44 -1.76
CA GLU A 9 6.94 -27.95 -3.10
C GLU A 9 5.73 -27.01 -3.04
N ILE A 10 4.67 -27.40 -2.32
CA ILE A 10 3.49 -26.56 -2.06
C ILE A 10 3.89 -25.28 -1.30
N TYR A 11 4.79 -25.39 -0.31
CA TYR A 11 5.27 -24.23 0.44
C TYR A 11 6.09 -23.28 -0.44
N SER A 12 6.99 -23.82 -1.27
CA SER A 12 7.82 -23.04 -2.20
C SER A 12 6.98 -22.34 -3.28
N GLU A 13 6.04 -23.05 -3.91
CA GLU A 13 5.14 -22.46 -4.90
C GLU A 13 4.16 -21.47 -4.27
N GLY A 14 3.58 -21.83 -3.12
CA GLY A 14 2.65 -20.99 -2.38
C GLY A 14 3.29 -19.67 -1.96
N PHE A 15 4.44 -19.70 -1.29
CA PHE A 15 5.12 -18.48 -0.87
C PHE A 15 5.61 -17.62 -2.04
N ARG A 16 6.07 -18.26 -3.13
CA ARG A 16 6.52 -17.55 -4.34
C ARG A 16 5.36 -16.83 -5.04
N ASN A 17 4.16 -17.41 -5.04
CA ASN A 17 2.96 -16.77 -5.60
C ASN A 17 2.35 -15.73 -4.65
N ILE A 18 2.33 -16.02 -3.34
CA ILE A 18 1.83 -15.11 -2.30
C ILE A 18 2.59 -13.79 -2.32
N GLY A 19 3.93 -13.85 -2.42
CA GLY A 19 4.75 -12.64 -2.52
C GLY A 19 4.32 -11.75 -3.69
N ASN A 20 4.14 -12.31 -4.88
CA ASN A 20 3.75 -11.55 -6.07
C ASN A 20 2.34 -10.94 -5.95
N ILE A 21 1.39 -11.68 -5.38
CA ILE A 21 -0.01 -11.23 -5.23
C ILE A 21 -0.12 -10.15 -4.15
N ILE A 22 0.47 -10.38 -2.98
CA ILE A 22 0.42 -9.43 -1.86
C ILE A 22 1.15 -8.15 -2.25
N VAL A 23 2.38 -8.24 -2.77
CA VAL A 23 3.16 -7.07 -3.16
C VAL A 23 2.39 -6.27 -4.21
N ARG A 24 1.92 -6.89 -5.29
CA ARG A 24 1.22 -6.16 -6.37
C ARG A 24 -0.06 -5.46 -5.89
N ASN A 25 -0.85 -6.12 -5.03
CA ASN A 25 -2.10 -5.55 -4.57
C ASN A 25 -1.89 -4.52 -3.44
N TYR A 26 -0.95 -4.78 -2.54
CA TYR A 26 -0.57 -3.88 -1.45
C TYR A 26 0.03 -2.58 -1.99
N PHE A 27 0.97 -2.65 -2.94
CA PHE A 27 1.54 -1.45 -3.56
C PHE A 27 0.48 -0.62 -4.28
N LYS A 28 -0.49 -1.26 -4.94
CA LYS A 28 -1.61 -0.55 -5.57
C LYS A 28 -2.46 0.18 -4.51
N ALA A 29 -2.88 -0.51 -3.45
CA ALA A 29 -3.66 0.11 -2.37
C ALA A 29 -2.89 1.23 -1.67
N PHE A 30 -1.60 1.03 -1.40
CA PHE A 30 -0.71 2.00 -0.77
C PHE A 30 -0.50 3.25 -1.62
N MET A 31 -0.38 3.10 -2.95
CA MET A 31 -0.30 4.23 -3.87
C MET A 31 -1.57 5.07 -3.81
N TRP A 32 -2.75 4.44 -3.91
CA TRP A 32 -4.04 5.15 -3.81
C TRP A 32 -4.23 5.82 -2.45
N PHE A 33 -3.81 5.17 -1.37
CA PHE A 33 -3.82 5.74 -0.02
C PHE A 33 -2.90 6.97 0.07
N SER A 34 -1.69 6.89 -0.47
CA SER A 34 -0.72 8.00 -0.43
C SER A 34 -1.22 9.20 -1.24
N VAL A 35 -1.83 8.95 -2.40
CA VAL A 35 -2.47 10.00 -3.22
C VAL A 35 -3.63 10.64 -2.45
N ALA A 36 -4.50 9.84 -1.81
CA ALA A 36 -5.61 10.35 -1.02
C ALA A 36 -5.12 11.22 0.16
N MET A 37 -4.12 10.76 0.90
CA MET A 37 -3.50 11.55 1.98
C MET A 37 -2.91 12.86 1.45
N PHE A 38 -2.23 12.83 0.31
CA PHE A 38 -1.67 14.02 -0.31
C PHE A 38 -2.77 15.02 -0.73
N THR A 39 -3.90 14.54 -1.25
CA THR A 39 -5.06 15.39 -1.57
C THR A 39 -5.61 16.10 -0.33
N VAL A 40 -5.66 15.43 0.82
CA VAL A 40 -6.11 16.05 2.09
C VAL A 40 -5.17 17.19 2.50
N VAL A 41 -3.85 16.98 2.38
CA VAL A 41 -2.86 18.04 2.67
C VAL A 41 -3.01 19.21 1.71
N LEU A 42 -3.17 18.95 0.41
CA LEU A 42 -3.41 19.99 -0.58
C LEU A 42 -4.68 20.80 -0.27
N TYR A 43 -5.77 20.13 0.10
CA TYR A 43 -7.01 20.80 0.49
C TYR A 43 -6.78 21.71 1.70
N ALA A 44 -6.16 21.19 2.78
CA ALA A 44 -5.87 21.96 3.97
C ALA A 44 -4.96 23.17 3.68
N PHE A 45 -3.97 22.98 2.79
CA PHE A 45 -3.09 24.05 2.35
C PHE A 45 -3.82 25.14 1.57
N ILE A 46 -4.66 24.77 0.59
CA ILE A 46 -5.47 25.72 -0.18
C ILE A 46 -6.46 26.45 0.72
N PHE A 47 -7.12 25.74 1.63
CA PHE A 47 -8.00 26.34 2.63
C PHE A 47 -7.25 27.40 3.44
N ARG A 48 -6.04 27.07 3.91
CA ARG A 48 -5.20 28.02 4.65
C ARG A 48 -4.77 29.23 3.82
N LEU A 49 -4.45 29.05 2.54
CA LEU A 49 -4.15 30.16 1.63
C LEU A 49 -5.39 31.05 1.42
N ALA A 50 -6.57 30.46 1.26
CA ALA A 50 -7.81 31.19 0.97
C ALA A 50 -8.35 31.96 2.19
N THR A 51 -8.28 31.39 3.40
CA THR A 51 -8.75 32.06 4.62
C THR A 51 -7.73 33.07 5.19
N GLY A 52 -6.54 33.13 4.61
CA GLY A 52 -5.42 33.86 5.17
C GLY A 52 -4.83 33.19 6.41
N PHE A 53 -3.59 33.55 6.73
CA PHE A 53 -3.04 33.25 8.04
C PHE A 53 -3.71 34.19 9.05
N VAL A 54 -4.43 33.62 10.02
CA VAL A 54 -4.68 34.32 11.29
C VAL A 54 -3.31 34.47 11.94
N TRP A 55 -2.64 35.58 11.64
CA TRP A 55 -1.47 36.03 12.37
C TRP A 55 -2.02 36.65 13.65
N ASP A 56 -1.99 35.89 14.74
CA ASP A 56 -1.89 36.44 16.09
C ASP A 56 -0.41 36.35 16.50
#